data_AF-A0AAN9IKE2-F1
#
_entry.id   AF-A0AAN9IKE2-F1
#
_cell.length_a   1.000
_cell.length_b   1.000
_cell.length_c   1.000
_cell.angle_alpha   90.00
_cell.angle_beta   90.00
_cell.angle_gamma   90.00
#
_symmetry.space_group_name_H-M   'P 1'
#
loop_
_entity.id
_entity.type
_entity.pdbx_description
1 polymer ?
#
loop_
_entity_poly.entity_id
_entity_poly.type
_entity_poly.pdbx_seq_one_letter_code
_entity_poly.pdbx_strand_id
1 'polypeptide(L)'
;MGSRLGRRVVQFANLPMKLLMPTTFTNIQEIAFKTIPSASKIEIKRLLESLYGFDVEKVRTLNMDGKKKKRGGLLIAKPDYKKAYVTLKTPLSIDPELYPIRVVERERESKEKQGKARVFAAAEAREDGKMVHWLDEKKEKGERFRYEKGERFKFDNGERRKNNRVADRAADGGGAAKFPWSSMRSGAGAGGTR
;
A
#
# COMPACT_ATOMS: atom_id res chain seq x y z
N MET A 1 -14.42 -28.34 28.05
CA MET A 1 -14.13 -27.71 29.36
C MET A 1 -14.98 -26.44 29.50
N GLY A 2 -16.17 -26.55 30.08
CA GLY A 2 -17.03 -25.41 30.39
C GLY A 2 -16.83 -24.99 31.84
N SER A 3 -16.67 -23.69 32.09
CA SER A 3 -16.54 -23.13 33.44
C SER A 3 -17.86 -23.20 34.19
N ARG A 4 -17.85 -23.78 35.40
CA ARG A 4 -19.01 -23.94 36.31
C ARG A 4 -19.64 -22.63 36.80
N LEU A 5 -19.02 -21.48 36.51
CA LEU A 5 -19.41 -20.15 37.01
C LEU A 5 -20.30 -19.35 36.05
N GLY A 6 -20.78 -19.95 34.94
CA GLY A 6 -21.63 -19.26 33.95
C GLY A 6 -20.96 -18.12 33.18
N ARG A 7 -19.67 -17.85 33.42
CA ARG A 7 -18.87 -16.81 32.76
C ARG A 7 -17.66 -17.44 32.08
N ARG A 8 -17.28 -16.95 30.89
CA ARG A 8 -16.08 -17.40 30.17
C ARG A 8 -14.82 -17.04 30.97
N VAL A 9 -14.19 -18.05 31.57
CA VAL A 9 -12.91 -17.91 32.28
C VAL A 9 -11.77 -18.18 31.30
N VAL A 10 -10.84 -17.24 31.17
CA VAL A 10 -9.64 -17.37 30.33
C VAL A 10 -8.44 -17.46 31.28
N GLN A 11 -7.79 -18.62 31.33
CA GLN A 11 -6.62 -18.83 32.19
C GLN A 11 -5.34 -18.28 31.57
N PHE A 12 -5.18 -18.47 30.25
CA PHE A 12 -4.05 -17.96 29.48
C PHE A 12 -4.55 -17.11 28.32
N ALA A 13 -4.12 -15.85 28.28
CA ALA A 13 -4.48 -14.92 27.22
C ALA A 13 -3.49 -15.07 26.05
N ASN A 14 -3.92 -15.69 24.95
CA ASN A 14 -3.14 -15.80 23.72
C ASN A 14 -3.63 -14.79 22.67
N LEU A 15 -3.43 -13.50 22.93
CA LEU A 15 -3.77 -12.43 21.99
C LEU A 15 -2.49 -11.69 21.58
N PRO A 16 -1.98 -11.87 20.35
CA PRO A 16 -0.79 -11.17 19.91
C PRO A 16 -1.11 -9.70 19.69
N MET A 17 -0.43 -8.84 20.44
CA MET A 17 -0.51 -7.38 20.31
C MET A 17 0.87 -6.80 20.04
N LYS A 18 0.95 -5.89 19.06
CA LYS A 18 2.17 -5.15 18.73
C LYS A 18 1.90 -3.67 18.88
N LEU A 19 2.72 -2.98 19.67
CA LEU A 19 2.68 -1.53 19.78
C LEU A 19 3.04 -0.91 18.42
N LEU A 20 2.21 0.02 17.95
CA LEU A 20 2.58 0.91 16.84
C LEU A 20 3.24 2.14 17.44
N MET A 21 4.28 2.62 16.77
CA MET A 21 5.07 3.74 17.25
C MET A 21 4.19 4.97 17.45
N PRO A 22 4.21 5.60 18.64
CA PRO A 22 3.49 6.84 18.89
C PRO A 22 4.15 7.99 18.12
N THR A 23 3.40 9.08 17.92
CA THR A 23 3.91 10.29 17.27
C THR A 23 4.71 11.17 18.23
N THR A 24 4.36 11.14 19.52
CA THR A 24 5.03 11.86 20.61
C THR A 24 5.42 10.88 21.71
N PHE A 25 6.44 11.24 22.51
CA PHE A 25 6.96 10.39 23.58
C PHE A 25 6.60 10.89 24.98
N THR A 26 6.30 12.18 25.10
CA THR A 26 5.84 12.82 26.33
C THR A 26 4.32 12.91 26.31
N ASN A 27 3.68 12.61 27.45
CA ASN A 27 2.24 12.76 27.67
C ASN A 27 1.37 12.09 26.58
N ILE A 28 1.53 10.78 26.42
CA ILE A 28 0.77 9.96 25.47
C ILE A 28 -0.57 9.60 26.11
N GLN A 29 -1.65 10.18 25.58
CA GLN A 29 -3.02 9.84 25.99
C GLN A 29 -3.62 8.70 25.16
N GLU A 30 -3.24 8.60 23.88
CA GLU A 30 -3.76 7.59 22.96
C GLU A 30 -2.63 6.76 22.35
N ILE A 31 -2.73 5.45 22.50
CA ILE A 31 -1.75 4.49 21.98
C ILE A 31 -2.42 3.61 20.93
N ALA A 32 -1.68 3.32 19.85
CA ALA A 32 -2.14 2.42 18.80
C ALA A 32 -1.47 1.05 18.88
N PHE A 33 -2.26 -0.01 18.76
CA PHE A 33 -1.80 -1.39 18.68
C PHE A 33 -2.23 -2.04 17.37
N LYS A 34 -1.40 -2.94 16.86
CA LYS A 34 -1.71 -3.88 15.79
C LYS A 34 -1.98 -5.25 16.41
N THR A 35 -3.16 -5.80 16.13
CA THR A 35 -3.67 -7.06 16.70
C THR A 35 -4.34 -7.92 15.63
N ILE A 36 -4.78 -9.13 15.98
CA ILE A 36 -5.51 -10.02 15.07
C ILE A 36 -6.95 -9.54 14.83
N PRO A 37 -7.53 -9.81 13.64
CA PRO A 37 -8.88 -9.36 13.28
C PRO A 37 -10.00 -9.94 14.15
N SER A 38 -9.78 -11.07 14.85
CA SER A 38 -10.77 -11.66 15.76
C SER A 38 -10.88 -10.97 17.13
N ALA A 39 -9.91 -10.10 17.50
CA ALA A 39 -9.83 -9.53 18.84
C ALA A 39 -11.01 -8.60 19.18
N SER A 40 -11.69 -8.82 20.30
CA SER A 40 -12.76 -7.90 20.76
C SER A 40 -12.20 -6.71 21.55
N LYS A 41 -12.91 -5.57 21.54
CA LYS A 41 -12.57 -4.39 22.34
C LYS A 41 -12.46 -4.72 23.84
N ILE A 42 -13.35 -5.59 24.32
CA ILE A 42 -13.42 -6.00 25.72
C ILE A 42 -12.22 -6.88 26.09
N GLU A 43 -11.80 -7.77 25.19
CA GLU A 43 -10.63 -8.62 25.38
C GLU A 43 -9.35 -7.79 25.43
N ILE A 44 -9.19 -6.83 24.50
CA ILE A 44 -8.05 -5.92 24.47
C ILE A 44 -7.97 -5.10 25.76
N LYS A 45 -9.09 -4.52 26.21
CA LYS A 45 -9.15 -3.72 27.44
C LYS A 45 -8.72 -4.56 28.66
N ARG A 46 -9.37 -5.71 28.87
CA ARG A 46 -9.07 -6.60 30.00
C ARG A 46 -7.62 -7.09 29.99
N LEU A 47 -7.07 -7.39 28.81
CA LEU A 47 -5.70 -7.86 28.68
C LEU A 47 -4.70 -6.76 29.07
N LEU A 48 -4.90 -5.53 28.59
CA LEU A 48 -4.03 -4.40 28.93
C LEU A 48 -4.10 -4.05 30.41
N GLU A 49 -5.30 -4.07 31.00
CA GLU A 49 -5.49 -3.85 32.45
C GLU A 49 -4.86 -4.98 33.28
N SER A 50 -5.09 -6.25 32.93
CA SER A 50 -4.67 -7.38 33.76
C SER A 50 -3.20 -7.76 33.62
N LEU A 51 -2.64 -7.71 32.41
CA LEU A 51 -1.25 -8.12 32.16
C LEU A 51 -0.25 -6.99 32.34
N TYR A 52 -0.63 -5.76 31.95
CA TYR A 52 0.29 -4.63 31.93
C TYR A 52 -0.06 -3.55 32.96
N GLY A 53 -1.22 -3.64 33.63
CA GLY A 53 -1.61 -2.68 34.67
C GLY A 53 -1.98 -1.30 34.13
N PHE A 54 -2.36 -1.16 32.85
CA PHE A 54 -2.74 0.13 32.29
C PHE A 54 -4.16 0.54 32.69
N ASP A 55 -4.34 1.82 33.02
CA ASP A 55 -5.66 2.41 33.23
C ASP A 55 -6.30 2.82 31.90
N VAL A 56 -7.11 1.92 31.33
CA VAL A 56 -7.77 2.14 30.03
C VAL A 56 -9.14 2.79 30.20
N GLU A 57 -9.31 3.96 29.59
CA GLU A 57 -10.61 4.61 29.52
C GLU A 57 -11.48 3.94 28.45
N LYS A 58 -11.02 4.01 27.18
CA LYS A 58 -11.79 3.62 26.00
C LYS A 58 -10.93 2.93 24.95
N VAL A 59 -11.50 1.92 24.29
CA VAL A 59 -10.88 1.23 23.16
C VAL A 59 -11.70 1.45 21.89
N ARG A 60 -11.05 1.95 20.86
CA ARG A 60 -11.58 2.10 19.49
C ARG A 60 -10.82 1.15 18.57
N THR A 61 -11.50 0.52 17.63
CA THR A 61 -10.88 -0.49 16.75
C THR A 61 -11.27 -0.25 15.31
N LEU A 62 -10.34 -0.50 14.40
CA LEU A 62 -10.54 -0.49 12.95
C LEU A 62 -10.05 -1.83 12.38
N ASN A 63 -10.84 -2.42 11.49
CA ASN A 63 -10.41 -3.58 10.70
C ASN A 63 -9.62 -3.07 9.50
N MET A 64 -8.40 -3.57 9.31
CA MET A 64 -7.49 -3.15 8.25
C MET A 64 -7.15 -4.34 7.37
N ASP A 65 -7.45 -4.20 6.08
CA ASP A 65 -7.06 -5.18 5.08
C ASP A 65 -5.56 -5.12 4.83
N GLY A 66 -4.96 -6.28 4.65
CA GLY A 66 -3.58 -6.42 4.24
C GLY A 66 -3.37 -5.96 2.81
N LYS A 67 -2.19 -5.40 2.52
CA LYS A 67 -1.83 -4.97 1.16
C LYS A 67 -1.79 -6.17 0.23
N LYS A 68 -2.71 -6.19 -0.74
CA LYS A 68 -2.76 -7.15 -1.85
C LYS A 68 -1.81 -6.68 -2.95
N LYS A 69 -0.99 -7.59 -3.48
CA LYS A 69 -0.08 -7.35 -4.62
C LYS A 69 -0.24 -8.49 -5.61
N LYS A 70 -0.36 -8.16 -6.90
CA LYS A 70 -0.34 -9.14 -7.98
C LYS A 70 1.05 -9.14 -8.59
N ARG A 71 1.69 -10.32 -8.71
CA ARG A 71 2.95 -10.50 -9.45
C ARG A 71 2.73 -11.61 -10.46
N GLY A 72 2.65 -11.24 -11.74
CA GLY A 72 2.19 -12.16 -12.79
C GLY A 72 0.74 -12.60 -12.58
N GLY A 73 0.47 -13.91 -12.64
CA GLY A 73 -0.84 -14.50 -12.38
C GLY A 73 -1.18 -14.72 -10.89
N LEU A 74 -0.18 -14.66 -10.00
CA LEU A 74 -0.37 -14.96 -8.56
C LEU A 74 -0.73 -13.71 -7.75
N LEU A 75 -1.74 -13.83 -6.89
CA LEU A 75 -2.14 -12.81 -5.91
C LEU A 75 -1.49 -13.13 -4.56
N ILE A 76 -0.65 -12.21 -4.08
CA ILE A 76 0.02 -12.29 -2.78
C ILE A 76 -0.55 -11.20 -1.88
N ALA A 77 -1.03 -11.57 -0.70
CA ALA A 77 -1.57 -10.62 0.27
C ALA A 77 -0.78 -10.66 1.58
N LYS A 78 -0.59 -9.49 2.19
CA LYS A 78 -0.20 -9.43 3.61
C LYS A 78 -1.39 -9.87 4.48
N PRO A 79 -1.16 -10.39 5.69
CA PRO A 79 -2.25 -10.71 6.60
C PRO A 79 -2.98 -9.44 7.04
N ASP A 80 -4.31 -9.56 7.07
CA ASP A 80 -5.20 -8.55 7.64
C ASP A 80 -4.92 -8.38 9.13
N TYR A 81 -5.24 -7.21 9.66
CA TYR A 81 -5.03 -6.92 11.06
C TYR A 81 -6.09 -5.97 11.61
N LYS A 82 -6.20 -5.91 12.92
CA LYS A 82 -7.03 -4.92 13.60
C LYS A 82 -6.14 -3.87 14.22
N LYS A 83 -6.39 -2.61 13.88
CA LYS A 83 -5.77 -1.46 14.53
C LYS A 83 -6.63 -1.08 15.74
N ALA A 84 -6.06 -1.12 16.93
CA ALA A 84 -6.74 -0.75 18.17
C ALA A 84 -6.14 0.55 18.69
N TYR A 85 -6.96 1.58 18.81
CA TYR A 85 -6.63 2.81 19.49
C TYR A 85 -7.14 2.73 20.93
N VAL A 86 -6.23 2.94 21.88
CA VAL A 86 -6.49 2.81 23.30
C VAL A 86 -6.25 4.16 23.94
N THR A 87 -7.30 4.72 24.52
CA THR A 87 -7.23 5.94 25.29
C THR A 87 -6.97 5.58 26.75
N LEU A 88 -5.87 6.10 27.29
CA LEU A 88 -5.46 5.93 28.68
C LEU A 88 -6.09 7.04 29.53
N LYS A 89 -6.43 6.71 30.79
CA LYS A 89 -6.87 7.72 31.77
C LYS A 89 -5.69 8.55 32.25
N THR A 90 -4.58 7.88 32.52
CA THR A 90 -3.34 8.51 32.97
C THR A 90 -2.40 8.62 31.78
N PRO A 91 -1.86 9.80 31.49
CA PRO A 91 -0.95 9.97 30.37
C PRO A 91 0.36 9.20 30.60
N LEU A 92 0.85 8.52 29.57
CA LEU A 92 2.09 7.75 29.62
C LEU A 92 3.25 8.59 29.06
N SER A 93 4.40 8.57 29.71
CA SER A 93 5.65 9.09 29.15
C SER A 93 6.61 7.94 28.89
N ILE A 94 7.21 7.90 27.70
CA ILE A 94 8.18 6.89 27.29
C ILE A 94 9.54 7.58 27.14
N ASP A 95 10.57 7.05 27.78
CA ASP A 95 11.91 7.59 27.65
C ASP A 95 12.46 7.34 26.24
N PRO A 96 13.00 8.35 25.53
CA PRO A 96 13.58 8.18 24.19
C PRO A 96 14.80 7.25 24.13
N GLU A 97 15.35 6.85 25.28
CA GLU A 97 16.49 5.96 25.41
C GLU A 97 16.10 4.48 25.52
N LEU A 98 14.80 4.17 25.61
CA LEU A 98 14.31 2.78 25.67
C LEU A 98 14.53 2.06 24.33
N TYR A 99 15.60 1.24 24.24
CA TYR A 99 16.00 0.51 23.02
C TYR A 99 16.27 1.47 21.83
N PRO A 100 16.84 1.05 20.67
CA PRO A 100 17.49 1.99 19.74
C PRO A 100 16.48 2.75 18.86
N ILE A 101 15.53 3.46 19.48
CA ILE A 101 14.58 4.38 18.87
C ILE A 101 15.32 5.51 18.17
N ARG A 102 16.35 6.08 18.82
CA ARG A 102 17.19 7.17 18.25
C ARG A 102 17.84 6.81 16.92
N VAL A 103 18.25 5.55 16.73
CA VAL A 103 18.87 5.10 15.46
C VAL A 103 17.83 5.10 14.35
N VAL A 104 16.64 4.58 14.64
CA VAL A 104 15.51 4.51 13.69
C VAL A 104 14.99 5.91 13.35
N GLU A 105 14.95 6.83 14.31
CA GLU A 105 14.55 8.22 14.10
C GLU A 105 15.53 8.98 13.22
N ARG A 106 16.84 8.90 13.52
CA ARG A 106 17.88 9.47 12.65
C ARG A 106 17.78 8.93 11.23
N GLU A 107 17.57 7.63 11.06
CA GLU A 107 17.39 7.03 9.73
C GLU A 107 16.15 7.56 8.98
N ARG A 108 15.03 7.79 9.69
CA ARG A 108 13.83 8.40 9.10
C ARG A 108 14.08 9.84 8.69
N GLU A 109 14.68 10.64 9.55
CA GLU A 109 15.04 12.03 9.25
C GLU A 109 16.01 12.11 8.07
N SER A 110 17.03 11.25 8.02
CA SER A 110 17.97 11.17 6.90
C SER A 110 17.25 10.81 5.60
N LYS A 111 16.31 9.86 5.60
CA LYS A 111 15.50 9.52 4.41
C LYS A 111 14.60 10.67 3.95
N GLU A 112 13.98 11.38 4.88
CA GLU A 112 13.16 12.56 4.55
C GLU A 112 14.02 13.71 4.02
N LYS A 113 15.18 13.97 4.63
CA LYS A 113 16.15 14.98 4.14
C LYS A 113 16.67 14.59 2.76
N GLN A 114 16.96 13.33 2.50
CA GLN A 114 17.41 12.85 1.19
C GLN A 114 16.29 12.90 0.13
N GLY A 115 15.04 12.61 0.52
CA GLY A 115 13.87 12.78 -0.33
C GLY A 115 13.61 14.24 -0.68
N LYS A 116 13.68 15.15 0.31
CA LYS A 116 13.58 16.60 0.12
C LYS A 116 14.73 17.11 -0.76
N ALA A 117 15.97 16.73 -0.48
CA ALA A 117 17.13 17.11 -1.29
C ALA A 117 17.02 16.63 -2.74
N ARG A 118 16.45 15.44 -3.01
CA ARG A 118 16.16 14.99 -4.39
C ARG A 118 15.10 15.83 -5.08
N VAL A 119 14.06 16.26 -4.34
CA VAL A 119 13.01 17.13 -4.87
C VAL A 119 13.54 18.54 -5.12
N PHE A 120 14.36 19.08 -4.21
CA PHE A 120 15.01 20.39 -4.37
C PHE A 120 16.08 20.36 -5.47
N ALA A 121 16.92 19.33 -5.58
CA ALA A 121 17.87 19.17 -6.68
C ALA A 121 17.17 19.00 -8.05
N ALA A 122 16.03 18.31 -8.09
CA ALA A 122 15.19 18.26 -9.29
C ALA A 122 14.50 19.60 -9.60
N ALA A 123 14.34 20.48 -8.60
CA ALA A 123 13.78 21.82 -8.77
C ALA A 123 14.86 22.87 -9.11
N GLU A 124 16.10 22.70 -8.64
CA GLU A 124 17.28 23.55 -8.87
C GLU A 124 18.01 23.23 -10.17
N ALA A 125 17.79 22.06 -10.79
CA ALA A 125 18.11 21.81 -12.20
C ALA A 125 17.25 22.65 -13.19
N ARG A 126 16.74 23.79 -12.72
CA ARG A 126 16.04 24.84 -13.45
C ARG A 126 16.82 26.14 -13.27
N GLU A 127 17.94 26.26 -13.97
CA GLU A 127 18.30 27.55 -14.54
C GLU A 127 17.58 27.66 -15.89
N ASP A 128 17.01 28.82 -16.18
CA ASP A 128 16.31 29.16 -17.42
C ASP A 128 14.91 28.57 -17.66
N GLY A 129 13.98 28.73 -16.70
CA GLY A 129 12.55 29.00 -16.98
C GLY A 129 11.74 28.03 -17.87
N LYS A 130 12.26 26.88 -18.28
CA LYS A 130 11.57 25.89 -19.10
C LYS A 130 11.81 24.51 -18.49
N MET A 131 10.73 23.87 -18.08
CA MET A 131 10.76 22.52 -17.50
C MET A 131 11.09 21.53 -18.63
N VAL A 132 12.34 21.09 -18.72
CA VAL A 132 12.74 20.03 -19.65
C VAL A 132 12.22 18.72 -19.08
N HIS A 133 11.22 18.13 -19.75
CA HIS A 133 10.66 16.84 -19.35
C HIS A 133 11.67 15.74 -19.70
N TRP A 134 11.69 14.63 -18.97
CA TRP A 134 12.53 13.45 -19.27
C TRP A 134 12.34 12.88 -20.70
N LEU A 135 11.30 13.31 -21.43
CA LEU A 135 11.11 12.97 -22.85
C LEU A 135 11.69 13.96 -23.86
N ASP A 136 12.17 15.14 -23.44
CA ASP A 136 12.65 16.18 -24.35
C ASP A 136 14.15 16.05 -24.64
N GLU A 137 14.64 14.82 -24.85
CA GLU A 137 15.90 14.63 -25.56
C GLU A 137 15.65 14.90 -27.05
N LYS A 138 16.14 16.07 -27.48
CA LYS A 138 16.28 16.47 -28.87
C LYS A 138 16.95 15.31 -29.63
N LYS A 139 16.22 14.66 -30.55
CA LYS A 139 16.80 13.82 -31.59
C LYS A 139 17.74 14.68 -32.43
N GLU A 140 19.02 14.72 -32.07
CA GLU A 140 20.05 15.16 -32.99
C GLU A 140 20.19 14.09 -34.08
N LYS A 141 19.93 14.51 -35.31
CA LYS A 141 20.22 13.74 -36.52
C LYS A 141 21.74 13.59 -36.61
N GLY A 142 22.28 12.49 -36.10
CA GLY A 142 23.68 12.13 -36.24
C GLY A 142 23.83 10.63 -36.03
N GLU A 143 24.07 9.93 -37.13
CA GLU A 143 24.49 8.52 -37.21
C GLU A 143 23.47 7.46 -36.77
N ARG A 144 22.74 6.97 -37.78
CA ARG A 144 22.16 5.62 -37.77
C ARG A 144 23.27 4.62 -37.50
N PHE A 145 23.38 4.14 -36.26
CA PHE A 145 24.10 2.92 -35.95
C PHE A 145 23.43 1.78 -36.72
N ARG A 146 24.06 1.41 -37.82
CA ARG A 146 23.65 0.32 -38.71
C ARG A 146 23.78 -0.96 -37.89
N TYR A 147 22.66 -1.48 -37.37
CA TYR A 147 22.64 -2.87 -36.92
C TYR A 147 22.80 -3.74 -38.16
N GLU A 148 23.99 -4.31 -38.27
CA GLU A 148 24.37 -5.24 -39.31
C GLU A 148 23.44 -6.45 -39.25
N LYS A 149 22.97 -6.84 -40.42
CA LYS A 149 22.08 -7.96 -40.65
C LYS A 149 22.86 -9.26 -40.41
N GLY A 150 22.99 -9.68 -39.16
CA GLY A 150 23.66 -10.91 -38.74
C GLY A 150 22.75 -11.79 -37.90
N GLU A 151 22.32 -12.90 -38.51
CA GLU A 151 21.83 -14.13 -37.89
C GLU A 151 20.53 -14.08 -37.05
N ARG A 152 19.42 -14.36 -37.75
CA ARG A 152 18.21 -14.92 -37.13
C ARG A 152 18.55 -16.27 -36.51
N PHE A 153 18.64 -16.32 -35.19
CA PHE A 153 18.51 -17.56 -34.42
C PHE A 153 17.14 -18.20 -34.78
N LYS A 154 17.17 -19.27 -35.57
CA LYS A 154 15.98 -20.07 -35.89
C LYS A 154 15.63 -20.90 -34.67
N PHE A 155 14.62 -20.49 -33.91
CA PHE A 155 13.90 -21.44 -33.07
C PHE A 155 13.11 -22.37 -34.00
N ASP A 156 13.59 -23.61 -34.10
CA ASP A 156 12.88 -24.72 -34.72
C ASP A 156 11.61 -24.99 -33.91
N ASN A 157 10.48 -24.50 -34.42
CA ASN A 157 9.17 -24.80 -33.85
C ASN A 157 8.60 -25.98 -34.63
N GLY A 158 8.95 -27.18 -34.14
CA GLY A 158 8.41 -28.44 -34.59
C GLY A 158 6.88 -28.43 -34.62
N GLU A 159 6.37 -28.89 -35.76
CA GLU A 159 5.00 -29.19 -36.14
C GLU A 159 4.00 -29.36 -34.98
N ARG A 160 3.09 -28.39 -34.82
CA ARG A 160 1.79 -28.62 -34.17
C ARG A 160 0.68 -28.63 -35.21
N ARG A 161 0.16 -29.85 -35.39
CA ARG A 161 -0.97 -30.30 -36.21
C ARG A 161 -2.12 -29.30 -36.26
N LYS A 162 -2.59 -29.01 -37.48
CA LYS A 162 -3.88 -28.41 -37.79
C LYS A 162 -5.00 -29.42 -37.50
N ASN A 163 -5.94 -29.04 -36.63
CA ASN A 163 -7.37 -29.37 -36.62
C ASN A 163 -8.01 -28.21 -35.85
N ASN A 164 -9.12 -27.56 -36.22
CA ASN A 164 -10.22 -27.88 -37.10
C ASN A 164 -10.77 -26.56 -37.68
N ARG A 165 -11.31 -26.63 -38.91
CA ARG A 165 -12.10 -25.53 -39.48
C ARG A 165 -13.48 -25.50 -38.82
N VAL A 166 -13.92 -24.33 -38.38
CA VAL A 166 -15.33 -23.93 -38.48
C VAL A 166 -15.33 -22.57 -39.17
N ALA A 167 -15.92 -22.57 -40.36
CA ALA A 167 -16.16 -21.38 -41.15
C ALA A 167 -17.37 -20.64 -40.57
N ASP A 168 -17.31 -19.32 -40.46
CA ASP A 168 -18.40 -18.45 -40.92
C ASP A 168 -17.93 -16.99 -41.10
N ARG A 169 -18.12 -16.52 -42.35
CA ARG A 169 -18.53 -15.18 -42.87
C ARG A 169 -18.51 -13.99 -41.89
N ALA A 170 -18.20 -12.74 -42.25
CA ALA A 170 -17.93 -12.01 -43.49
C ALA A 170 -17.32 -10.64 -43.12
N ALA A 171 -16.88 -9.91 -44.14
CA ALA A 171 -16.19 -8.61 -44.14
C ALA A 171 -16.89 -7.47 -43.37
N ASP A 172 -16.12 -6.54 -42.79
CA ASP A 172 -15.92 -5.19 -43.39
C ASP A 172 -14.93 -4.31 -42.58
N GLY A 173 -14.07 -3.59 -43.31
CA GLY A 173 -13.64 -2.20 -43.08
C GLY A 173 -13.05 -1.71 -41.74
N GLY A 174 -11.75 -1.38 -41.75
CA GLY A 174 -11.21 -0.14 -41.14
C GLY A 174 -11.02 -0.08 -39.62
N GLY A 175 -9.92 -0.65 -39.11
CA GLY A 175 -9.57 -0.62 -37.69
C GLY A 175 -9.00 0.71 -37.19
N ALA A 176 -9.84 1.50 -36.51
CA ALA A 176 -9.39 2.44 -35.48
C ALA A 176 -9.65 1.79 -34.10
N ALA A 177 -8.61 1.52 -33.32
CA ALA A 177 -8.74 0.90 -32.00
C ALA A 177 -9.54 1.80 -31.04
N LYS A 178 -10.81 1.46 -30.80
CA LYS A 178 -11.66 2.08 -29.78
C LYS A 178 -11.29 1.53 -28.42
N PHE A 179 -10.58 2.36 -27.63
CA PHE A 179 -10.23 2.05 -26.26
C PHE A 179 -11.46 2.12 -25.32
N PRO A 180 -11.56 1.26 -24.29
CA PRO A 180 -12.77 1.01 -23.49
C PRO A 180 -13.22 2.16 -22.57
N TRP A 181 -12.68 3.37 -22.73
CA TRP A 181 -12.99 4.54 -21.92
C TRP A 181 -13.29 5.80 -22.76
N SER A 182 -13.39 5.66 -24.08
CA SER A 182 -13.69 6.78 -25.00
C SER A 182 -15.15 7.26 -24.97
N SER A 183 -16.02 6.64 -24.17
CA SER A 183 -17.46 6.99 -24.07
C SER A 183 -17.83 7.89 -22.88
N MET A 184 -16.85 8.41 -22.13
CA MET A 184 -17.11 9.20 -20.90
C MET A 184 -16.87 10.71 -21.04
N ARG A 185 -17.24 11.31 -22.18
CA ARG A 185 -17.39 12.77 -22.27
C ARG A 185 -18.36 13.20 -23.38
N SER A 186 -19.65 13.31 -23.04
CA SER A 186 -20.60 14.28 -23.61
C SER A 186 -21.95 14.20 -22.88
N GLY A 187 -22.01 14.74 -21.67
CA GLY A 187 -23.26 15.09 -21.01
C GLY A 187 -23.55 16.58 -21.20
N ALA A 188 -23.88 17.00 -22.42
CA ALA A 188 -24.53 18.29 -22.65
C ALA A 188 -26.03 18.08 -22.46
N GLY A 189 -26.51 18.31 -21.24
CA GLY A 189 -27.93 18.34 -20.93
C GLY A 189 -28.48 19.75 -21.10
N ALA A 190 -29.23 19.95 -22.17
CA ALA A 190 -30.15 21.08 -22.30
C ALA A 190 -31.42 20.83 -21.47
N GLY A 191 -31.97 21.89 -20.87
CA GLY A 191 -33.39 21.95 -20.49
C GLY A 191 -33.66 22.72 -19.18
N GLY A 192 -34.38 23.84 -19.27
CA GLY A 192 -35.08 24.41 -18.12
C GLY A 192 -35.35 25.91 -18.19
N THR A 193 -36.52 26.28 -18.70
CA THR A 193 -37.15 27.61 -18.70
C THR A 193 -37.31 28.25 -17.32
N ARG A 194 -37.01 29.54 -17.19
CA ARG A 194 -37.97 30.65 -16.92
C ARG A 194 -37.27 31.99 -17.08
#